data_AF-X0WE59-F1
#
_entry.id   AF-X0WE59-F1
#
_cell.length_a   1.000
_cell.length_b   1.000
_cell.length_c   1.000
_cell.angle_alpha   90.00
_cell.angle_beta   90.00
_cell.angle_gamma   90.00
#
_symmetry.space_group_name_H-M   'P 1'
#
loop_
_entity.id
_entity.type
_entity.pdbx_description
1 polymer ?
#
loop_
_entity_poly.entity_id
_entity_poly.type
_entity_poly.pdbx_seq_one_letter_code
_entity_poly.pdbx_strand_id
1 'polypeptide(L)'
;MPNTSFPEIQTEGVKTLLGEPKRAIIKLALPMIAAMSVQTIYTFVDAIWVSGLGADALSAVGFFFPFFFMTMAIATGIGLGGGSAISRRIGARDKRGADNVAVHTVVMMFLAAV
;
A
#
# COMPACT_ATOMS: atom_id res chain seq x y z
N MET A 1 -29.63 -16.44 14.12
CA MET A 1 -28.79 -15.40 13.50
C MET A 1 -27.34 -15.75 13.81
N PRO A 2 -26.44 -15.92 12.83
CA PRO A 2 -25.04 -16.23 13.14
C PRO A 2 -24.32 -14.95 13.59
N ASN A 3 -23.61 -15.07 14.70
CA ASN A 3 -22.94 -13.99 15.42
C ASN A 3 -21.90 -13.27 14.54
N THR A 4 -22.09 -11.97 14.27
CA THR A 4 -21.17 -11.12 13.47
C THR A 4 -20.14 -10.38 14.32
N SER A 5 -19.96 -10.75 15.60
CA SER A 5 -18.95 -10.17 16.46
C SER A 5 -17.54 -10.53 16.00
N PHE A 6 -16.61 -9.58 16.05
CA PHE A 6 -15.18 -9.86 15.97
C PHE A 6 -14.80 -11.04 16.89
N PRO A 7 -13.93 -11.97 16.45
CA PRO A 7 -13.48 -13.05 17.32
C PRO A 7 -12.86 -12.46 18.59
N GLU A 8 -13.14 -13.09 19.72
CA GLU A 8 -12.69 -12.67 21.07
C GLU A 8 -11.15 -12.55 21.12
N ILE A 9 -10.45 -13.31 20.26
CA ILE A 9 -9.02 -13.21 20.00
C ILE A 9 -8.76 -12.31 18.79
N GLN A 10 -8.37 -11.06 19.06
CA GLN A 10 -7.95 -10.10 18.04
C GLN A 10 -6.47 -10.28 17.69
N THR A 11 -6.12 -10.10 16.42
CA THR A 11 -4.72 -10.10 15.99
C THR A 11 -3.98 -8.85 16.48
N GLU A 12 -2.67 -8.94 16.65
CA GLU A 12 -1.84 -7.81 17.08
C GLU A 12 -1.97 -6.57 16.17
N GLY A 13 -2.22 -6.78 14.88
CA GLY A 13 -2.52 -5.71 13.92
C GLY A 13 -3.82 -4.99 14.24
N VAL A 14 -4.91 -5.74 14.47
CA VAL A 14 -6.22 -5.16 14.82
C VAL A 14 -6.16 -4.43 16.16
N LYS A 15 -5.47 -5.00 17.17
CA LYS A 15 -5.24 -4.33 18.46
C LYS A 15 -4.46 -3.03 18.29
N THR A 16 -3.49 -2.99 17.38
CA THR A 16 -2.72 -1.76 17.09
C THR A 16 -3.63 -0.70 16.45
N LEU A 17 -4.51 -1.09 15.52
CA LEU A 17 -5.43 -0.16 14.85
C LEU A 17 -6.53 0.38 15.79
N LEU A 18 -6.98 -0.42 16.76
CA LEU A 18 -8.02 -0.05 17.73
C LEU A 18 -7.47 0.54 19.04
N GLY A 19 -6.16 0.57 19.21
CA GLY A 19 -5.49 1.04 20.43
C GLY A 19 -5.28 2.56 20.47
N GLU A 20 -4.33 2.99 21.33
CA GLU A 20 -3.91 4.38 21.47
C GLU A 20 -3.42 4.98 20.13
N PRO A 21 -4.08 6.04 19.59
CA PRO A 21 -3.77 6.59 18.27
C PRO A 21 -2.31 7.04 18.13
N LYS A 22 -1.74 7.67 19.17
CA LYS A 22 -0.34 8.11 19.17
C LYS A 22 0.63 6.94 19.00
N ARG A 23 0.38 5.84 19.72
CA ARG A 23 1.21 4.63 19.65
C ARG A 23 1.05 3.90 18.32
N ALA A 24 -0.18 3.85 17.80
CA ALA A 24 -0.48 3.26 16.49
C ALA A 24 0.26 4.00 15.37
N ILE A 25 0.19 5.33 15.36
CA ILE A 25 0.89 6.17 14.37
C ILE A 25 2.38 5.91 14.41
N ILE A 26 3.03 5.95 15.58
CA ILE A 26 4.49 5.75 15.67
C ILE A 26 4.88 4.34 15.21
N LYS A 27 4.14 3.31 15.64
CA LYS A 27 4.43 1.91 15.31
C LYS A 27 4.28 1.60 13.82
N LEU A 28 3.36 2.28 13.13
CA LEU A 28 3.14 2.13 11.69
C LEU A 28 4.02 3.07 10.85
N ALA A 29 4.25 4.31 11.31
CA ALA A 29 5.02 5.30 10.58
C ALA A 29 6.51 4.96 10.54
N LEU A 30 7.08 4.44 11.63
CA LEU A 30 8.51 4.13 11.69
C LEU A 30 8.96 3.15 10.58
N PRO A 31 8.33 1.97 10.39
CA PRO A 31 8.69 1.08 9.29
C PRO A 31 8.36 1.67 7.92
N MET A 32 7.28 2.47 7.79
CA MET A 32 6.92 3.13 6.54
C MET A 32 7.96 4.17 6.12
N ILE A 33 8.46 4.98 7.05
CA ILE A 33 9.52 5.96 6.79
C ILE A 33 10.81 5.24 6.36
N ALA A 34 11.16 4.15 7.03
CA ALA A 34 12.32 3.35 6.65
C ALA A 34 12.17 2.79 5.23
N ALA A 35 11.01 2.21 4.90
CA ALA A 35 10.73 1.68 3.56
C ALA A 35 10.81 2.78 2.47
N MET A 36 10.20 3.94 2.73
CA MET A 36 10.22 5.08 1.80
C MET A 36 11.63 5.66 1.63
N SER A 37 12.44 5.66 2.69
CA SER A 37 13.84 6.08 2.65
C SER A 37 14.68 5.16 1.76
N VAL A 38 14.52 3.84 1.94
CA VAL A 38 15.20 2.82 1.11
C VAL A 38 14.76 2.95 -0.35
N GLN A 39 13.46 3.13 -0.60
CA GLN A 39 12.93 3.32 -1.96
C GLN A 39 13.52 4.57 -2.63
N THR A 40 13.68 5.67 -1.89
CA THR A 40 14.27 6.90 -2.42
C THR A 40 15.76 6.72 -2.74
N ILE A 41 16.50 5.99 -1.91
CA ILE A 41 17.90 5.65 -2.20
C ILE A 41 17.98 4.79 -3.45
N TYR A 42 17.08 3.81 -3.60
CA TYR A 42 17.01 2.97 -4.79
C TYR A 42 16.78 3.78 -6.06
N THR A 43 15.79 4.68 -6.08
CA THR A 43 15.51 5.51 -7.28
C THR A 43 16.66 6.46 -7.60
N PHE A 44 17.38 6.95 -6.59
CA PHE A 44 18.57 7.79 -6.79
C PHE A 44 19.73 7.01 -7.41
N VAL A 45 20.01 5.81 -6.88
CA VAL A 45 21.08 4.94 -7.39
C VAL A 45 20.74 4.47 -8.81
N ASP A 46 19.50 4.09 -9.07
CA ASP A 46 19.01 3.71 -10.40
C ASP A 46 19.24 4.83 -11.43
N ALA A 47 18.88 6.07 -11.10
CA ALA A 47 19.11 7.22 -11.98
C ALA A 47 20.60 7.43 -12.31
N ILE A 48 21.50 7.23 -11.34
CA ILE A 48 22.95 7.32 -11.57
C ILE A 48 23.40 6.24 -12.57
N TRP A 49 22.99 4.99 -12.36
CA TRP A 49 23.34 3.89 -13.27
C TRP A 49 22.82 4.11 -14.68
N VAL A 50 21.54 4.52 -14.82
CA VAL A 50 20.93 4.80 -16.12
C VAL A 50 21.63 5.97 -16.82
N SER A 51 22.02 7.02 -16.10
CA SER A 51 22.75 8.16 -16.67
C SER A 51 24.11 7.76 -17.24
N GLY A 52 24.75 6.73 -16.68
CA GLY A 52 26.02 6.19 -17.15
C GLY A 52 25.96 5.42 -18.47
N LEU A 53 24.76 5.05 -18.93
CA LEU A 53 24.55 4.30 -20.19
C LEU A 53 24.49 5.21 -21.44
N GLY A 54 24.54 6.53 -21.26
CA GLY A 54 24.51 7.52 -22.34
C GLY A 54 23.16 8.22 -22.49
N ALA A 55 23.15 9.30 -23.29
CA ALA A 55 22.00 10.19 -23.45
C ALA A 55 20.77 9.49 -24.06
N ASP A 56 20.98 8.51 -24.92
CA ASP A 56 19.91 7.74 -25.56
C ASP A 56 19.14 6.87 -24.54
N ALA A 57 19.86 6.21 -23.63
CA ALA A 57 19.24 5.42 -22.57
C ALA A 57 18.46 6.30 -21.58
N LEU A 58 19.04 7.45 -21.18
CA LEU A 58 18.38 8.38 -20.27
C LEU A 58 17.12 9.01 -20.87
N SER A 59 17.17 9.41 -22.15
CA SER A 59 16.01 9.99 -22.84
C SER A 59 14.89 8.97 -23.07
N ALA A 60 15.22 7.70 -23.35
CA ALA A 60 14.24 6.62 -23.44
C ALA A 60 13.50 6.39 -22.10
N VAL A 61 14.23 6.39 -20.98
CA VAL A 61 13.63 6.28 -19.63
C VAL A 61 12.73 7.48 -19.32
N GLY A 62 13.17 8.70 -19.65
CA GLY A 62 12.38 9.91 -19.50
C GLY A 62 11.07 9.89 -20.30
N PHE A 63 11.11 9.35 -21.52
CA PHE A 63 9.92 9.19 -22.38
C PHE A 63 8.93 8.15 -21.83
N PHE A 64 9.42 7.05 -21.25
CA PHE A 64 8.57 6.01 -20.67
C PHE A 64 7.96 6.41 -19.31
N PHE A 65 8.60 7.35 -18.61
CA PHE A 65 8.26 7.74 -17.25
C PHE A 65 6.77 8.08 -17.02
N PRO A 66 6.07 8.81 -17.91
CA PRO A 66 4.63 9.07 -17.75
C PRO A 66 3.76 7.81 -17.78
N PHE A 67 4.09 6.84 -18.63
CA PHE A 67 3.37 5.56 -18.72
C PHE A 67 3.61 4.70 -17.48
N PHE A 68 4.86 4.69 -17.01
CA PHE A 68 5.22 4.06 -15.74
C PHE A 68 4.43 4.68 -14.57
N PHE A 69 4.39 6.02 -14.50
CA PHE A 69 3.64 6.75 -13.47
C PHE A 69 2.15 6.46 -13.51
N MET A 70 1.55 6.36 -14.71
CA MET A 70 0.13 6.03 -14.87
C MET A 70 -0.18 4.65 -14.31
N THR A 71 0.66 3.67 -14.61
CA THR A 71 0.53 2.29 -14.09
C THR A 71 0.69 2.26 -12.57
N MET A 72 1.70 2.95 -12.05
CA MET A 72 1.92 3.09 -10.60
C MET A 72 0.76 3.79 -9.89
N ALA A 73 0.15 4.81 -10.51
CA ALA A 73 -0.98 5.52 -9.94
C ALA A 73 -2.20 4.62 -9.76
N ILE A 74 -2.49 3.76 -10.75
CA ILE A 74 -3.60 2.78 -10.66
C ILE A 74 -3.33 1.77 -9.55
N ALA A 75 -2.14 1.17 -9.53
CA ALA A 75 -1.76 0.18 -8.53
C ALA A 75 -1.82 0.76 -7.10
N THR A 76 -1.24 1.95 -6.91
CA THR A 76 -1.21 2.65 -5.62
C THR A 76 -2.61 3.11 -5.21
N GLY A 77 -3.42 3.59 -6.15
CA GLY A 77 -4.79 4.04 -5.90
C GLY A 77 -5.68 2.92 -5.37
N ILE A 78 -5.64 1.74 -6.00
CA ILE A 78 -6.39 0.56 -5.55
C ILE A 78 -5.88 0.07 -4.19
N GLY A 79 -4.56 0.01 -3.99
CA GLY A 79 -3.97 -0.45 -2.74
C GLY A 79 -4.26 0.44 -1.54
N LEU A 80 -4.03 1.74 -1.67
CA LEU A 80 -4.34 2.70 -0.60
C LEU A 80 -5.84 2.82 -0.37
N GLY A 81 -6.65 2.82 -1.43
CA GLY A 81 -8.11 2.86 -1.35
C GLY A 81 -8.70 1.65 -0.64
N GLY A 82 -8.26 0.44 -1.01
CA GLY A 82 -8.65 -0.81 -0.38
C GLY A 82 -8.21 -0.88 1.08
N GLY A 83 -6.96 -0.54 1.38
CA GLY A 83 -6.45 -0.48 2.76
C GLY A 83 -7.22 0.50 3.65
N SER A 84 -7.59 1.67 3.10
CA SER A 84 -8.43 2.66 3.78
C SER A 84 -9.84 2.13 4.06
N ALA A 85 -10.46 1.46 3.10
CA ALA A 85 -11.78 0.85 3.27
C ALA A 85 -11.76 -0.31 4.29
N ILE A 86 -10.72 -1.16 4.28
CA ILE A 86 -10.50 -2.21 5.28
C ILE A 86 -10.36 -1.57 6.68
N SER A 87 -9.55 -0.53 6.80
CA SER A 87 -9.31 0.16 8.08
C SER A 87 -10.60 0.72 8.68
N ARG A 88 -11.48 1.32 7.86
CA ARG A 88 -12.79 1.80 8.31
C ARG A 88 -13.70 0.66 8.79
N ARG A 89 -13.69 -0.49 8.11
CA ARG A 89 -14.49 -1.68 8.50
C ARG A 89 -13.98 -2.31 9.81
N ILE A 90 -12.66 -2.37 9.99
CA ILE A 90 -12.05 -2.81 11.25
C ILE A 90 -12.44 -1.86 12.38
N GLY A 91 -12.34 -0.54 12.17
CA GLY A 91 -12.76 0.47 13.15
C GLY A 91 -14.25 0.38 13.53
N ALA A 92 -15.11 0.04 12.56
CA ALA A 92 -16.55 -0.15 12.77
C ALA A 92 -16.92 -1.50 13.42
N ARG A 93 -15.93 -2.33 13.77
CA ARG A 93 -16.14 -3.70 14.25
C ARG A 93 -16.99 -4.57 13.29
N ASP A 94 -16.89 -4.33 11.98
CA ASP A 94 -17.42 -5.18 10.90
C ASP A 94 -16.35 -6.08 10.26
N LYS A 95 -16.11 -7.27 10.83
CA LYS A 95 -15.09 -8.20 10.32
C LYS A 95 -15.45 -8.76 8.94
N ARG A 96 -16.71 -9.13 8.73
CA ARG A 96 -17.16 -9.70 7.45
C ARG A 96 -17.02 -8.68 6.32
N GLY A 97 -17.33 -7.42 6.59
CA GLY A 97 -17.10 -6.32 5.65
C GLY A 97 -15.62 -6.09 5.39
N ALA A 98 -14.75 -6.15 6.39
CA ALA A 98 -13.30 -6.04 6.20
C ALA A 98 -12.75 -7.16 5.31
N ASP A 99 -13.16 -8.41 5.57
CA ASP A 99 -12.75 -9.59 4.79
C ASP A 99 -13.25 -9.49 3.33
N ASN A 100 -14.49 -9.03 3.12
CA ASN A 100 -15.05 -8.85 1.77
C ASN A 100 -14.30 -7.76 0.99
N VAL A 101 -14.03 -6.61 1.62
CA VAL A 101 -13.26 -5.53 0.98
C VAL A 101 -11.85 -6.00 0.64
N ALA A 102 -11.21 -6.81 1.49
CA ALA A 102 -9.89 -7.36 1.22
C ALA A 102 -9.89 -8.25 -0.05
N VAL A 103 -10.86 -9.16 -0.17
CA VAL A 103 -11.00 -10.02 -1.36
C VAL A 103 -11.22 -9.18 -2.62
N HIS A 104 -12.17 -8.24 -2.60
CA HIS A 104 -12.43 -7.37 -3.74
C HIS A 104 -11.19 -6.53 -4.13
N THR A 105 -10.45 -6.02 -3.14
CA THR A 105 -9.22 -5.24 -3.39
C THR A 105 -8.18 -6.09 -4.10
N VAL A 106 -7.95 -7.33 -3.65
CA VAL A 106 -6.99 -8.25 -4.29
C VAL A 106 -7.41 -8.60 -5.71
N VAL A 107 -8.70 -8.85 -5.95
CA VAL A 107 -9.22 -9.11 -7.31
C VAL A 107 -9.04 -7.89 -8.22
N MET A 108 -9.33 -6.68 -7.73
CA MET A 108 -9.11 -5.44 -8.48
C MET A 108 -7.62 -5.22 -8.78
N MET A 109 -6.72 -5.53 -7.84
CA MET A 109 -5.28 -5.46 -8.08
C MET A 109 -4.82 -6.45 -9.15
N PHE A 110 -5.33 -7.68 -9.12
CA PHE A 110 -5.00 -8.68 -10.13
C PHE A 110 -5.47 -8.25 -11.52
N LEU A 111 -6.70 -7.73 -11.63
CA LEU A 111 -7.24 -7.23 -12.89
C LEU A 111 -6.55 -5.95 -13.40
N ALA A 112 -6.00 -5.12 -12.50
CA ALA A 112 -5.27 -3.92 -12.89
C ALA A 112 -3.79 -4.20 -13.24
N ALA A 113 -3.24 -5.30 -12.76
CA ALA A 113 -1.88 -5.74 -13.04
C ALA A 113 -1.76 -6.60 -14.32
N VAL A 114 -2.87 -7.19 -14.79
CA VAL A 114 -2.98 -7.99 -16.02
C VAL A 114 -3.48 -7.14 -17.18
#